data_AF-A0AA39NQM0-F1
#
_entry.id   AF-A0AA39NQM0-F1
#
_cell.length_a   1.000
_cell.length_b   1.000
_cell.length_c   1.000
_cell.angle_alpha   90.00
_cell.angle_beta   90.00
_cell.angle_gamma   90.00
#
_symmetry.space_group_name_H-M   'P 1'
#
loop_
_entity.id
_entity.type
_entity.pdbx_description
1 polymer ?
#
loop_
_entity_poly.entity_id
_entity_poly.type
_entity_poly.pdbx_seq_one_letter_code
_entity_poly.pdbx_strand_id
1 'polypeptide(L)'
;MPRRRTWIFIGIGAITVAALTPVIVPPILGWFGFGAAGPVAGGMAAGIQSGIGNVAAGSLFAHLQSMAMGGIISAVPYVASGIFGGFVGWAVDRILRWFGW
;
A
#
# COMPACT_ATOMS: atom_id res chain seq x y z
N MET A 1 20.92 21.32 -7.56
CA MET A 1 20.68 20.52 -6.34
C MET A 1 19.37 20.97 -5.68
N PRO A 2 18.50 20.05 -5.23
CA PRO A 2 17.28 20.40 -4.50
C PRO A 2 17.63 21.13 -3.20
N ARG A 3 16.82 22.13 -2.81
CA ARG A 3 17.00 22.85 -1.54
C ARG A 3 16.64 21.94 -0.36
N ARG A 4 17.26 22.17 0.81
CA ARG A 4 16.97 21.43 2.05
C ARG A 4 15.47 21.28 2.33
N ARG A 5 14.67 22.31 2.02
CA ARG A 5 13.21 22.29 2.13
C ARG A 5 12.51 21.20 1.30
N THR A 6 12.92 20.97 0.05
CA THR A 6 12.30 19.94 -0.80
C THR A 6 12.44 18.56 -0.19
N TRP A 7 13.61 18.27 0.35
CA TRP A 7 13.89 16.99 1.01
C TRP A 7 13.01 16.78 2.25
N ILE A 8 12.74 17.85 3.01
CA ILE A 8 11.83 17.78 4.16
C ILE A 8 10.41 17.43 3.70
N PHE A 9 9.87 18.09 2.67
CA PHE A 9 8.53 17.78 2.17
C PHE A 9 8.44 16.36 1.58
N ILE A 10 9.44 15.92 0.82
CA ILE A 10 9.51 14.54 0.32
C ILE A 10 9.53 13.55 1.49
N GLY A 11 10.36 13.78 2.50
CA GLY A 11 10.46 12.91 3.67
C GLY A 11 9.15 12.82 4.45
N ILE A 12 8.51 13.96 4.72
CA ILE A 12 7.20 14.02 5.40
C ILE A 12 6.17 13.25 4.58
N GLY A 13 6.04 13.56 3.29
CA GLY A 13 5.08 12.89 2.42
C GLY A 13 5.27 11.37 2.38
N ALA A 14 6.52 10.90 2.24
CA ALA A 14 6.84 9.47 2.23
C ALA A 14 6.45 8.78 3.54
N ILE A 15 6.81 9.38 4.68
CA ILE A 15 6.50 8.83 6.02
C ILE A 15 5.00 8.81 6.27
N THR A 16 4.29 9.90 5.96
CA THR A 16 2.84 10.01 6.19
C THR A 16 2.07 8.95 5.41
N VAL A 17 2.37 8.77 4.12
CA VAL A 17 1.67 7.76 3.31
C VAL A 17 2.06 6.35 3.76
N ALA A 18 3.34 6.08 4.05
CA ALA A 18 3.77 4.78 4.56
C ALA A 18 3.11 4.41 5.89
N ALA A 19 2.86 5.37 6.78
CA ALA A 19 2.14 5.14 8.03
C ALA A 19 0.67 4.79 7.83
N LEU A 20 0.05 5.22 6.72
CA LEU A 20 -1.34 4.91 6.37
C LEU A 20 -1.49 3.59 5.62
N THR A 21 -0.41 3.00 5.11
CA THR A 21 -0.39 1.70 4.42
C THR A 21 -1.19 0.59 5.14
N PRO A 22 -1.05 0.35 6.46
CA PRO A 22 -1.84 -0.68 7.15
C PRO A 22 -3.35 -0.44 7.18
N VAL A 23 -3.78 0.81 7.02
CA VAL A 23 -5.20 1.17 6.97
C VAL A 23 -5.75 1.03 5.55
N ILE A 24 -4.93 1.33 4.54
CA ILE A 24 -5.34 1.41 3.13
C ILE A 24 -5.23 0.05 2.42
N VAL A 25 -4.25 -0.78 2.75
CA VAL A 25 -4.01 -2.05 2.06
C VAL A 25 -5.18 -3.03 2.23
N PRO A 26 -5.74 -3.29 3.44
CA PRO A 26 -6.85 -4.23 3.60
C PRO A 26 -8.09 -3.88 2.76
N PRO A 27 -8.61 -2.64 2.71
CA PRO A 27 -9.77 -2.32 1.88
C PRO A 27 -9.49 -2.42 0.38
N ILE A 28 -8.27 -2.13 -0.08
CA ILE A 28 -7.87 -2.37 -1.48
C ILE A 28 -7.96 -3.87 -1.80
N LEU A 29 -7.43 -4.73 -0.93
CA LEU A 29 -7.51 -6.19 -1.10
C LEU A 29 -8.96 -6.70 -1.01
N GLY A 30 -9.80 -6.00 -0.25
CA GLY A 30 -11.26 -6.20 -0.20
C GLY A 30 -11.93 -6.14 -1.57
N TRP A 31 -11.51 -5.21 -2.44
CA TRP A 31 -12.04 -5.12 -3.81
C TRP A 31 -11.71 -6.34 -4.68
N PHE A 32 -10.62 -7.05 -4.37
CA PHE A 32 -10.24 -8.30 -5.03
C PHE A 32 -10.86 -9.54 -4.37
N GLY A 33 -11.73 -9.34 -3.37
CA GLY A 33 -12.43 -10.42 -2.69
C GLY A 33 -11.67 -11.02 -1.52
N PHE A 34 -10.66 -10.35 -0.95
CA PHE A 34 -10.06 -10.76 0.32
C PHE A 34 -10.77 -10.10 1.50
N GLY A 35 -11.33 -10.88 2.41
CA GLY A 35 -11.96 -10.39 3.64
C GLY A 35 -11.09 -10.58 4.89
N ALA A 36 -11.58 -10.06 6.01
CA ALA A 36 -10.90 -10.14 7.32
C ALA A 36 -10.75 -11.57 7.86
N ALA A 37 -11.55 -12.53 7.39
CA ALA A 37 -11.47 -13.94 7.75
C ALA A 37 -10.84 -14.82 6.64
N GLY A 38 -10.49 -14.23 5.50
CA GLY A 38 -10.07 -14.95 4.29
C GLY A 38 -10.89 -14.55 3.05
N PRO A 39 -10.71 -15.25 1.93
CA PRO A 39 -11.41 -14.94 0.68
C PRO A 39 -12.93 -14.97 0.80
N VAL A 40 -13.58 -13.93 0.28
CA VAL A 40 -15.04 -13.79 0.27
C VAL A 40 -15.64 -14.79 -0.72
N ALA A 41 -16.61 -15.59 -0.25
CA ALA A 41 -17.28 -16.59 -1.07
C ALA A 41 -17.91 -15.96 -2.32
N GLY A 42 -17.70 -16.57 -3.48
CA GLY A 42 -18.16 -16.06 -4.77
C GLY A 42 -17.36 -14.88 -5.33
N GLY A 43 -16.32 -14.41 -4.63
CA GLY A 43 -15.43 -13.35 -5.09
C GLY A 43 -14.28 -13.84 -5.97
N MET A 44 -13.53 -12.89 -6.55
CA MET A 44 -12.36 -13.20 -7.40
C MET A 44 -11.31 -14.04 -6.66
N ALA A 45 -10.94 -13.68 -5.43
CA ALA A 45 -9.98 -14.45 -4.63
C ALA A 45 -10.45 -15.90 -4.36
N ALA A 46 -11.75 -16.12 -4.15
CA ALA A 46 -12.30 -17.47 -4.00
C ALA A 46 -12.22 -18.28 -5.30
N GLY A 47 -12.48 -17.63 -6.45
CA GLY A 47 -12.28 -18.24 -7.76
C GLY A 47 -10.82 -18.65 -7.99
N ILE A 48 -9.87 -17.77 -7.68
CA ILE A 48 -8.43 -18.08 -7.76
C ILE A 48 -8.07 -19.24 -6.83
N GLN A 49 -8.52 -19.21 -5.57
CA GLN A 49 -8.27 -20.30 -4.61
C GLN A 49 -8.84 -21.64 -5.10
N SER A 50 -10.02 -21.63 -5.74
CA SER A 50 -10.61 -22.85 -6.28
C SER A 50 -9.78 -23.51 -7.39
N GLY A 51 -9.04 -22.71 -8.17
CA GLY A 51 -8.12 -23.21 -9.20
C GLY A 51 -6.74 -23.61 -8.67
N ILE A 52 -6.26 -22.96 -7.60
CA ILE A 52 -5.00 -23.31 -6.92
C ILE A 52 -5.16 -24.57 -6.07
N GLY A 53 -6.33 -24.76 -5.46
CA GLY A 53 -6.56 -25.78 -4.45
C GLY A 53 -5.94 -25.39 -3.10
N ASN A 54 -4.95 -26.17 -2.64
CA ASN A 54 -4.29 -25.89 -1.37
C ASN A 54 -3.33 -24.70 -1.51
N VAL A 55 -3.59 -23.63 -0.74
CA VAL A 55 -2.74 -22.44 -0.73
C VAL A 55 -1.40 -22.79 -0.07
N ALA A 56 -0.35 -22.88 -0.88
CA ALA A 56 1.00 -23.12 -0.37
C ALA A 56 1.43 -21.98 0.57
N ALA A 57 1.98 -22.34 1.74
CA ALA A 57 2.53 -21.37 2.69
C ALA A 57 3.64 -20.55 2.02
N GLY A 58 3.62 -19.23 2.22
CA GLY A 58 4.57 -18.31 1.61
C GLY A 58 4.29 -17.97 0.14
N SER A 59 3.26 -18.55 -0.49
CA SER A 59 2.81 -18.12 -1.81
C SER A 59 2.36 -16.66 -1.83
N LEU A 60 2.26 -16.07 -3.03
CA LEU A 60 1.71 -14.73 -3.19
C LEU A 60 0.29 -14.62 -2.63
N PHE A 61 -0.54 -15.65 -2.84
CA PHE A 61 -1.90 -15.69 -2.31
C PHE A 61 -1.92 -15.68 -0.78
N ALA A 62 -1.06 -16.48 -0.14
CA ALA A 62 -0.93 -16.50 1.32
C ALA A 62 -0.48 -15.13 1.88
N HIS A 63 0.42 -14.43 1.18
CA HIS A 63 0.83 -13.07 1.56
C HIS A 63 -0.32 -12.07 1.45
N LEU A 64 -1.05 -12.06 0.33
CA LEU A 64 -2.21 -11.18 0.13
C LEU A 64 -3.33 -11.46 1.15
N GLN A 65 -3.60 -12.74 1.43
CA GLN A 65 -4.55 -13.13 2.46
C GLN A 65 -4.11 -12.64 3.84
N SER A 66 -2.84 -12.84 4.22
CA SER A 66 -2.29 -12.33 5.49
C SER A 66 -2.46 -10.82 5.59
N MET A 67 -2.10 -10.08 4.54
CA MET A 67 -2.24 -8.62 4.49
C MET A 67 -3.70 -8.15 4.66
N ALA A 68 -4.64 -8.84 4.01
CA ALA A 68 -6.06 -8.52 4.12
C ALA A 68 -6.65 -8.82 5.51
N MET A 69 -6.14 -9.85 6.18
CA MET A 69 -6.55 -10.23 7.54
C MET A 69 -5.85 -9.40 8.64
N GLY A 70 -5.10 -8.35 8.28
CA GLY A 70 -4.37 -7.51 9.23
C GLY A 70 -3.05 -8.11 9.73
N GLY A 71 -2.54 -9.13 9.05
CA GLY A 71 -1.22 -9.70 9.28
C GLY A 71 -0.08 -8.79 8.81
N ILE A 72 1.14 -9.35 8.75
CA ILE A 72 2.33 -8.60 8.36
C ILE A 72 2.21 -8.12 6.92
N ILE A 73 2.25 -6.81 6.73
CA ILE A 73 2.35 -6.18 5.42
C ILE A 73 3.81 -6.29 4.95
N SER A 74 3.99 -6.86 3.76
CA SER A 74 5.31 -7.00 3.17
C SER A 74 5.96 -5.63 2.89
N ALA A 75 7.27 -5.60 2.72
CA ALA A 75 7.99 -4.35 2.45
C ALA A 75 7.54 -3.67 1.14
N VAL A 76 6.99 -4.42 0.18
CA VAL A 76 6.62 -3.92 -1.15
C VAL A 76 5.56 -2.80 -1.08
N PRO A 77 4.40 -2.99 -0.43
CA PRO A 77 3.43 -1.91 -0.19
C PRO A 77 4.03 -0.68 0.49
N TYR A 78 4.92 -0.85 1.48
CA TYR A 78 5.56 0.28 2.15
C TYR A 78 6.47 1.06 1.22
N VAL A 79 7.28 0.38 0.40
CA VAL A 79 8.13 1.03 -0.60
C VAL A 79 7.28 1.78 -1.63
N ALA A 80 6.24 1.14 -2.17
CA ALA A 80 5.34 1.77 -3.13
C ALA A 80 4.65 3.02 -2.54
N SER A 81 4.13 2.90 -1.31
CA SER A 81 3.50 4.00 -0.59
C SER A 81 4.47 5.14 -0.28
N GLY A 82 5.73 4.84 0.06
CA GLY A 82 6.77 5.83 0.33
C GLY A 82 7.20 6.59 -0.92
N ILE A 83 7.29 5.90 -2.07
CA ILE A 83 7.54 6.55 -3.36
C ILE A 83 6.39 7.51 -3.70
N PHE A 84 5.15 7.05 -3.58
CA PHE A 84 3.97 7.88 -3.84
C PHE A 84 3.91 9.08 -2.89
N GLY A 85 4.10 8.86 -1.59
CA GLY A 85 4.14 9.94 -0.60
C GLY A 85 5.27 10.93 -0.85
N GLY A 86 6.45 10.45 -1.24
CA GLY A 86 7.57 11.31 -1.62
C GLY A 86 7.25 12.19 -2.83
N PHE A 87 6.57 11.63 -3.83
CA PHE A 87 6.10 12.39 -4.98
C PHE A 87 5.06 13.45 -4.60
N VAL A 88 4.11 13.11 -3.71
CA VAL A 88 3.15 14.09 -3.17
C VAL A 88 3.87 15.22 -2.44
N GLY A 89 4.84 14.89 -1.58
CA GLY A 89 5.66 15.88 -0.88
C GLY A 89 6.43 16.79 -1.85
N TRP A 90 7.00 16.23 -2.92
CA TRP A 90 7.63 17.01 -3.97
C TRP A 90 6.65 17.94 -4.69
N ALA A 91 5.45 17.46 -5.04
CA ALA A 91 4.41 18.24 -5.70
C ALA A 91 3.95 19.42 -4.81
N VAL A 92 3.79 19.18 -3.50
CA VAL A 92 3.46 20.23 -2.53
C VAL A 92 4.55 21.31 -2.50
N ASP A 93 5.83 20.93 -2.41
CA ASP A 93 6.93 21.91 -2.48
C ASP A 93 6.90 22.70 -3.79
N ARG A 94 6.57 22.05 -4.92
CA ARG A 94 6.51 22.68 -6.23
C ARG A 94 5.39 23.71 -6.33
N ILE A 95 4.24 23.44 -5.73
CA ILE A 95 3.09 24.35 -5.66
C ILE A 95 3.41 25.52 -4.75
N LEU A 96 3.93 25.28 -3.54
CA LEU A 96 4.27 26.35 -2.60
C LEU A 96 5.26 27.35 -3.20
N ARG A 97 6.24 26.86 -3.96
CA ARG A 97 7.17 27.72 -4.71
C ARG A 97 6.51 28.61 -5.75
N TRP A 98 5.44 28.13 -6.39
CA TRP A 98 4.73 28.92 -7.39
C TRP A 98 4.05 30.13 -6.74
N PHE A 99 3.63 30.00 -5.49
CA PHE A 99 3.09 31.10 -4.67
C PHE A 99 4.16 31.95 -3.98
N GLY A 100 5.45 31.74 -4.27
CA GLY A 100 6.54 32.52 -3.69
C GLY A 100 6.88 32.18 -2.23
N TRP A 101 6.30 31.11 -1.69
CA TRP A 101 6.65 30.57 -0.37
C TRP A 101 7.93 29.76 -0.42
#